data_AF-A0A9X2ABX3-F1
#
_entry.id   AF-A0A9X2ABX3-F1
#
_cell.length_a   1.000
_cell.length_b   1.000
_cell.length_c   1.000
_cell.angle_alpha   90.00
_cell.angle_beta   90.00
_cell.angle_gamma   90.00
#
_symmetry.space_group_name_H-M   'P 1'
#
loop_
_entity.id
_entity.type
_entity.pdbx_description
1 polymer ?
#
loop_
_entity_poly.entity_id
_entity_poly.type
_entity_poly.pdbx_seq_one_letter_code
_entity_poly.pdbx_strand_id
1 'polypeptide(L)'
;MKIDKDSSLQILFNNKDRFINELKDNSPEWEESDNEKISSFLDISEKDKYVFAQTVIDTLDTIKIKDEFDCNILKNRKSESGIIILDQSELYIFEEFEGKLKVMNFIVSLKDDYSDFLMFTFDLNENKKIVATNIETEVWKKFLRCLIYLDFLPTEIKYVKPNEKTGTRKQGKVINKTDQKLILVTKAWNQEYQTEPGTKFFSKPHWGIRWTGPGRTISTVTWIKGSLKEYNKVTEKENR
;
A
#
# COMPACT_ATOMS: atom_id res chain seq x y z
N MET A 1 7.16 -15.77 -1.94
CA MET A 1 7.56 -14.76 -2.92
C MET A 1 9.05 -14.89 -3.26
N LYS A 2 9.42 -14.86 -4.53
CA LYS A 2 10.82 -14.94 -4.97
C LYS A 2 11.12 -13.66 -5.76
N ILE A 3 11.93 -12.77 -5.24
CA ILE A 3 12.32 -11.56 -5.95
C ILE A 3 13.61 -11.88 -6.70
N ASP A 4 13.54 -11.93 -8.02
CA ASP A 4 14.65 -12.32 -8.90
C ASP A 4 14.61 -11.54 -10.21
N LYS A 5 15.38 -11.99 -11.20
CA LYS A 5 15.53 -11.33 -12.50
C LYS A 5 14.21 -11.12 -13.26
N ASP A 6 13.20 -11.93 -12.97
CA ASP A 6 11.90 -11.89 -13.65
C ASP A 6 10.85 -11.15 -12.80
N SER A 7 11.26 -10.55 -11.67
CA SER A 7 10.36 -9.75 -10.83
C SER A 7 10.17 -8.34 -11.39
N SER A 8 9.00 -7.76 -11.13
CA SER A 8 8.64 -6.38 -11.44
C SER A 8 9.71 -5.39 -10.99
N LEU A 9 10.33 -5.60 -9.83
CA LEU A 9 11.44 -4.77 -9.35
C LEU A 9 12.64 -4.79 -10.32
N GLN A 10 13.08 -5.97 -10.77
CA GLN A 10 14.24 -6.06 -11.65
C GLN A 10 13.91 -5.59 -13.07
N ILE A 11 12.70 -5.88 -13.54
CA ILE A 11 12.24 -5.41 -14.85
C ILE A 11 12.18 -3.89 -14.87
N LEU A 12 11.66 -3.28 -13.82
CA LEU A 12 11.67 -1.84 -13.64
C LEU A 12 13.10 -1.28 -13.66
N PHE A 13 14.02 -1.91 -12.92
CA PHE A 13 15.42 -1.50 -12.87
C PHE A 13 16.10 -1.54 -14.26
N ASN A 14 15.89 -2.63 -15.00
CA ASN A 14 16.52 -2.84 -16.30
C ASN A 14 15.93 -1.98 -17.42
N ASN A 15 14.70 -1.49 -17.25
CA ASN A 15 13.95 -0.76 -18.29
C ASN A 15 13.64 0.69 -17.90
N LYS A 16 14.30 1.24 -16.86
CA LYS A 16 14.07 2.61 -16.37
C LYS A 16 14.06 3.65 -17.49
N ASP A 17 15.09 3.68 -18.33
CA ASP A 17 15.22 4.67 -19.40
C ASP A 17 14.13 4.55 -20.45
N ARG A 18 13.72 3.31 -20.75
CA ARG A 18 12.59 3.06 -21.65
C ARG A 18 11.30 3.65 -21.08
N PHE A 19 11.02 3.45 -19.79
CA PHE A 19 9.82 4.00 -19.17
C PHE A 19 9.82 5.52 -19.11
N ILE A 20 10.98 6.15 -18.88
CA ILE A 20 11.11 7.62 -18.93
C ILE A 20 10.75 8.12 -20.33
N ASN A 21 11.23 7.46 -21.38
CA ASN A 21 10.90 7.84 -22.76
C ASN A 21 9.41 7.63 -23.06
N GLU A 22 8.81 6.51 -22.65
CA GLU A 22 7.37 6.26 -22.82
C GLU A 22 6.51 7.32 -22.09
N LEU A 23 6.91 7.74 -20.88
CA LEU A 23 6.24 8.82 -20.15
C LEU A 23 6.34 10.16 -20.89
N LYS A 24 7.52 10.46 -21.42
CA LYS A 24 7.77 11.68 -22.19
C LYS A 24 6.95 11.74 -23.47
N ASP A 25 6.91 10.64 -24.23
CA ASP A 25 6.18 10.54 -25.49
C ASP A 25 4.66 10.68 -25.30
N ASN A 26 4.14 10.26 -24.15
CA ASN A 26 2.72 10.34 -23.81
C ASN A 26 2.32 11.65 -23.10
N SER A 27 3.27 12.55 -22.82
CA SER A 27 3.02 13.80 -22.09
C SER A 27 3.29 15.01 -22.99
N PRO A 28 2.26 15.62 -23.59
CA PRO A 28 2.43 16.75 -24.50
C PRO A 28 2.97 18.03 -23.82
N GLU A 29 2.90 18.10 -22.49
CA GLU A 29 3.35 19.25 -21.68
C GLU A 29 4.66 18.95 -20.94
N TRP A 30 5.43 17.94 -21.36
CA TRP A 30 6.67 17.55 -20.68
C TRP A 30 7.75 18.63 -20.76
N GLU A 31 8.22 19.10 -19.60
CA GLU A 31 9.29 20.09 -19.49
C GLU A 31 10.62 19.44 -19.09
N GLU A 32 11.74 20.15 -19.28
CA GLU A 32 13.06 19.66 -18.88
C GLU A 32 13.16 19.41 -17.36
N SER A 33 12.44 20.21 -16.56
CA SER A 33 12.34 20.03 -15.10
C SER A 33 11.62 18.74 -14.69
N ASP A 34 10.82 18.14 -15.59
CA ASP A 34 10.18 16.84 -15.35
C ASP A 34 11.17 15.68 -15.47
N ASN A 35 12.25 15.85 -16.25
CA ASN A 35 13.30 14.82 -16.37
C ASN A 35 13.99 14.58 -15.03
N GLU A 36 14.34 15.64 -14.30
CA GLU A 36 15.00 15.52 -13.01
C GLU A 36 14.07 14.87 -11.98
N LYS A 37 12.81 15.33 -11.94
CA LYS A 37 11.79 14.79 -11.03
C LYS A 37 11.50 13.31 -11.31
N ILE A 38 11.30 12.92 -12.56
CA ILE A 38 11.04 11.52 -12.90
C ILE A 38 12.26 10.64 -12.69
N SER A 39 13.46 11.16 -12.97
CA SER A 39 14.71 10.41 -12.80
C SER A 39 14.96 10.10 -11.33
N SER A 40 14.69 11.06 -10.43
CA SER A 40 14.71 10.88 -8.97
C SER A 40 13.60 9.92 -8.51
N PHE A 41 12.39 10.07 -9.04
CA PHE A 41 11.26 9.21 -8.71
C PHE A 41 11.50 7.74 -9.09
N LEU A 42 12.16 7.52 -10.23
CA LEU A 42 12.54 6.19 -10.72
C LEU A 42 13.96 5.79 -10.29
N ASP A 43 14.62 6.53 -9.39
CA ASP A 43 15.84 6.06 -8.76
C ASP A 43 15.53 5.02 -7.68
N ILE A 44 15.30 3.80 -8.17
CA ILE A 44 14.94 2.65 -7.38
C ILE A 44 16.05 2.27 -6.39
N SER A 45 17.31 2.59 -6.69
CA SER A 45 18.46 2.16 -5.90
C SER A 45 18.45 2.80 -4.50
N GLU A 46 18.10 4.08 -4.43
CA GLU A 46 18.07 4.87 -3.20
C GLU A 46 16.80 4.67 -2.35
N LYS A 47 15.76 4.03 -2.90
CA LYS A 47 14.48 3.85 -2.19
C LYS A 47 14.44 2.61 -1.30
N ASP A 48 13.78 2.70 -0.16
CA ASP A 48 13.48 1.54 0.67
C ASP A 48 12.53 0.58 -0.06
N LYS A 49 12.83 -0.73 0.00
CA LYS A 49 12.13 -1.78 -0.76
C LYS A 49 11.34 -2.68 0.21
N TYR A 50 10.08 -2.33 0.44
CA TYR A 50 9.18 -3.01 1.35
C TYR A 50 8.53 -4.22 0.67
N VAL A 51 8.85 -5.43 1.13
CA VAL A 51 8.21 -6.67 0.67
C VAL A 51 7.15 -7.07 1.66
N PHE A 52 5.90 -7.19 1.22
CA PHE A 52 4.81 -7.60 2.11
C PHE A 52 4.73 -9.13 2.18
N ALA A 53 4.71 -9.67 3.40
CA ALA A 53 4.42 -11.10 3.59
C ALA A 53 2.98 -11.41 3.15
N GLN A 54 2.70 -12.66 2.75
CA GLN A 54 1.36 -13.06 2.31
C GLN A 54 0.29 -12.75 3.35
N THR A 55 0.59 -12.98 4.63
CA THR A 55 -0.33 -12.68 5.73
C THR A 55 -0.65 -11.19 5.85
N VAL A 56 0.26 -10.31 5.45
CA VAL A 56 0.01 -8.86 5.38
C VAL A 56 -0.95 -8.57 4.25
N ILE A 57 -0.69 -9.11 3.05
CA ILE A 57 -1.54 -8.97 1.86
C ILE A 57 -2.98 -9.39 2.20
N ASP A 58 -3.15 -10.56 2.82
CA ASP A 58 -4.46 -11.06 3.26
C ASP A 58 -5.16 -10.12 4.27
N THR A 59 -4.40 -9.34 5.03
CA THR A 59 -4.92 -8.37 5.99
C THR A 59 -5.30 -7.03 5.34
N LEU A 60 -4.70 -6.66 4.20
CA LEU A 60 -4.93 -5.37 3.56
C LEU A 60 -6.41 -5.16 3.24
N ASP A 61 -7.11 -6.19 2.78
CA ASP A 61 -8.53 -6.14 2.44
C ASP A 61 -9.44 -5.87 3.65
N THR A 62 -8.92 -6.04 4.87
CA THR A 62 -9.63 -5.68 6.10
C THR A 62 -9.57 -4.18 6.41
N ILE A 63 -8.71 -3.41 5.74
CA ILE A 63 -8.63 -1.95 5.87
C ILE A 63 -9.66 -1.32 4.94
N LYS A 64 -10.68 -0.68 5.53
CA LYS A 64 -11.76 -0.05 4.75
C LYS A 64 -11.36 1.35 4.27
N ILE A 65 -11.29 1.50 2.96
CA ILE A 65 -11.06 2.77 2.26
C ILE A 65 -12.34 3.16 1.50
N LYS A 66 -12.85 4.35 1.80
CA LYS A 66 -13.99 4.97 1.09
C LYS A 66 -13.48 5.75 -0.13
N ASP A 67 -14.37 6.01 -1.09
CA ASP A 67 -14.05 6.84 -2.26
C ASP A 67 -13.69 8.28 -1.87
N GLU A 68 -14.47 8.81 -0.93
CA GLU A 68 -14.21 10.02 -0.15
C GLU A 68 -13.14 9.70 0.92
N PHE A 69 -11.87 9.70 0.50
CA PHE A 69 -10.73 9.50 1.40
C PHE A 69 -10.12 10.83 1.81
N ASP A 70 -9.94 11.03 3.12
CA ASP A 70 -9.31 12.22 3.68
C ASP A 70 -7.78 12.08 3.63
N CYS A 71 -7.17 12.73 2.65
CA CYS A 71 -5.72 12.69 2.39
C CYS A 71 -4.91 13.31 3.54
N ASN A 72 -5.51 14.11 4.42
CA ASN A 72 -4.83 14.63 5.62
C ASN A 72 -4.27 13.52 6.50
N ILE A 73 -4.84 12.31 6.46
CA ILE A 73 -4.31 11.15 7.18
C ILE A 73 -2.85 10.88 6.80
N LEU A 74 -2.50 11.10 5.53
CA LEU A 74 -1.17 10.82 4.97
C LEU A 74 -0.10 11.85 5.38
N LYS A 75 -0.48 12.97 6.01
CA LYS A 75 0.47 13.97 6.53
C LYS A 75 1.29 13.45 7.71
N ASN A 76 0.74 12.51 8.48
CA ASN A 76 1.38 11.94 9.67
C ASN A 76 2.10 10.62 9.37
N ARG A 77 2.38 10.35 8.10
CA ARG A 77 3.00 9.10 7.68
C ARG A 77 4.48 9.10 8.03
N LYS A 78 5.09 7.91 8.08
CA LYS A 78 6.50 7.73 8.47
C LYS A 78 7.41 7.61 7.25
N SER A 79 6.86 7.09 6.15
CA SER A 79 7.62 6.83 4.93
C SER A 79 7.41 7.97 3.93
N GLU A 80 8.47 8.73 3.66
CA GLU A 80 8.44 9.84 2.67
C GLU A 80 8.55 9.33 1.23
N SER A 81 9.35 8.28 1.02
CA SER A 81 9.51 7.58 -0.25
C SER A 81 9.74 6.08 -0.05
N GLY A 82 9.50 5.30 -1.10
CA GLY A 82 9.73 3.87 -1.05
C GLY A 82 9.12 3.10 -2.21
N ILE A 83 9.36 1.78 -2.18
CA ILE A 83 8.79 0.81 -3.10
C ILE A 83 8.09 -0.27 -2.29
N ILE A 84 6.79 -0.46 -2.52
CA ILE A 84 6.00 -1.54 -1.92
C ILE A 84 5.87 -2.65 -2.95
N ILE A 85 6.43 -3.80 -2.65
CA ILE A 85 6.44 -5.00 -3.48
C ILE A 85 5.38 -5.95 -2.92
N LEU A 86 4.32 -6.15 -3.69
CA LEU A 86 3.20 -7.01 -3.31
C LEU A 86 3.41 -8.45 -3.74
N ASP A 87 3.98 -8.65 -4.92
CA ASP A 87 4.38 -9.96 -5.41
C ASP A 87 5.45 -9.83 -6.50
N GLN A 88 5.64 -10.87 -7.30
CA GLN A 88 6.61 -10.87 -8.39
C GLN A 88 6.19 -9.99 -9.57
N SER A 89 4.91 -9.73 -9.73
CA SER A 89 4.30 -9.02 -10.86
C SER A 89 3.94 -7.58 -10.54
N GLU A 90 3.70 -7.23 -9.28
CA GLU A 90 3.12 -5.93 -8.93
C GLU A 90 3.91 -5.22 -7.83
N LEU A 91 4.18 -3.93 -8.06
CA LEU A 91 4.74 -3.03 -7.07
C LEU A 91 4.12 -1.62 -7.15
N TYR A 92 4.35 -0.84 -6.09
CA TYR A 92 4.09 0.59 -6.07
C TYR A 92 5.38 1.33 -5.74
N ILE A 93 5.67 2.41 -6.46
CA ILE A 93 6.69 3.40 -6.14
C ILE A 93 5.96 4.62 -5.60
N PHE A 94 6.44 5.21 -4.51
CA PHE A 94 5.87 6.43 -3.99
C PHE A 94 6.95 7.39 -3.48
N GLU A 95 6.65 8.69 -3.55
CA GLU A 95 7.52 9.75 -3.08
C GLU A 95 6.73 11.04 -2.84
N GLU A 96 7.08 11.77 -1.78
CA GLU A 96 6.58 13.14 -1.59
C GLU A 96 7.44 14.16 -2.33
N PHE A 97 6.77 15.06 -3.04
CA PHE A 97 7.36 16.29 -3.52
C PHE A 97 6.43 17.45 -3.22
N GLU A 98 6.90 18.44 -2.45
CA GLU A 98 6.18 19.70 -2.21
C GLU A 98 4.75 19.51 -1.68
N GLY A 99 4.53 18.57 -0.76
CA GLY A 99 3.21 18.25 -0.21
C GLY A 99 2.31 17.45 -1.16
N LYS A 100 2.86 16.89 -2.25
CA LYS A 100 2.18 15.96 -3.15
C LYS A 100 2.80 14.58 -3.04
N LEU A 101 2.02 13.59 -2.64
CA LEU A 101 2.42 12.19 -2.68
C LEU A 101 2.14 11.63 -4.08
N LYS A 102 3.21 11.46 -4.87
CA LYS A 102 3.15 10.82 -6.18
C LYS A 102 3.28 9.32 -6.04
N VAL A 103 2.51 8.58 -6.84
CA VAL A 103 2.49 7.13 -6.80
C VAL A 103 2.48 6.59 -8.23
N MET A 104 3.28 5.56 -8.47
CA MET A 104 3.26 4.76 -9.68
C MET A 104 3.02 3.31 -9.30
N ASN A 105 1.94 2.73 -9.80
CA ASN A 105 1.73 1.29 -9.78
C ASN A 105 2.40 0.70 -11.03
N PHE A 106 3.19 -0.36 -10.87
CA PHE A 106 3.84 -1.06 -11.96
C PHE A 106 3.44 -2.53 -11.92
N ILE A 107 2.89 -3.02 -13.03
CA ILE A 107 2.38 -4.38 -13.18
C ILE A 107 3.10 -5.04 -14.36
N VAL A 108 3.51 -6.29 -14.17
CA VAL A 108 4.16 -7.12 -15.19
C VAL A 108 3.44 -8.46 -15.32
N SER A 109 3.16 -8.88 -16.54
CA SER A 109 2.84 -10.27 -16.89
C SER A 109 3.96 -10.89 -17.70
N LEU A 110 4.71 -11.81 -17.09
CA LEU A 110 5.76 -12.58 -17.78
C LEU A 110 5.19 -13.52 -18.86
N LYS A 111 3.92 -13.93 -18.71
CA LYS A 111 3.28 -14.84 -19.66
C LYS A 111 2.94 -14.16 -20.97
N ASP A 112 2.57 -12.89 -20.89
CA ASP A 112 2.07 -12.10 -22.00
C ASP A 112 3.10 -11.09 -22.51
N ASP A 113 4.33 -11.14 -21.99
CA ASP A 113 5.41 -10.17 -22.24
C ASP A 113 4.91 -8.72 -22.13
N TYR A 114 4.16 -8.46 -21.05
CA TYR A 114 3.43 -7.23 -20.85
C TYR A 114 3.91 -6.53 -19.59
N SER A 115 4.07 -5.21 -19.68
CA SER A 115 4.28 -4.33 -18.54
C SER A 115 3.45 -3.08 -18.71
N ASP A 116 2.86 -2.61 -17.62
CA ASP A 116 2.07 -1.38 -17.60
C ASP A 116 2.33 -0.61 -16.32
N PHE A 117 2.10 0.70 -16.39
CA PHE A 117 2.18 1.57 -15.24
C PHE A 117 1.01 2.54 -15.17
N LEU A 118 0.54 2.78 -13.95
CA LEU A 118 -0.51 3.75 -13.67
C LEU A 118 0.00 4.75 -12.66
N MET A 119 -0.15 6.04 -12.95
CA MET A 119 0.27 7.12 -12.08
C MET A 119 -0.92 7.85 -11.46
N PHE A 120 -0.83 8.13 -10.17
CA PHE A 120 -1.82 8.94 -9.46
C PHE A 120 -1.14 9.74 -8.34
N THR A 121 -1.80 10.82 -7.91
CA THR A 121 -1.25 11.75 -6.93
C THR A 121 -2.25 12.04 -5.82
N PHE A 122 -1.77 12.19 -4.59
CA PHE A 122 -2.52 12.75 -3.47
C PHE A 122 -1.91 14.11 -3.11
N ASP A 123 -2.68 15.18 -3.32
CA ASP A 123 -2.33 16.52 -2.88
C ASP A 123 -2.69 16.66 -1.40
N LEU A 124 -1.66 16.71 -0.56
CA LEU A 124 -1.83 16.79 0.89
C LEU A 124 -2.18 18.21 1.32
N ASN A 125 -1.75 19.22 0.58
CA ASN A 125 -2.05 20.62 0.89
C ASN A 125 -3.53 20.92 0.65
N GLU A 126 -4.07 20.48 -0.48
CA GLU A 126 -5.48 20.68 -0.86
C GLU A 126 -6.41 19.58 -0.32
N ASN A 127 -5.86 18.54 0.32
CA ASN A 127 -6.61 17.37 0.75
C ASN A 127 -7.36 16.68 -0.41
N LYS A 128 -6.69 16.53 -1.55
CA LYS A 128 -7.31 16.13 -2.81
C LYS A 128 -6.62 14.93 -3.43
N LYS A 129 -7.43 13.99 -3.92
CA LYS A 129 -6.98 12.87 -4.73
C LYS A 129 -7.06 13.25 -6.21
N ILE A 130 -5.94 13.13 -6.92
CA ILE A 130 -5.80 13.40 -8.35
C ILE A 130 -5.52 12.06 -9.05
N VAL A 131 -6.58 11.44 -9.56
CA VAL A 131 -6.56 10.13 -10.21
C VAL A 131 -7.31 10.27 -11.54
N ALA A 132 -6.71 9.81 -12.63
CA ALA A 132 -7.33 9.83 -13.94
C ALA A 132 -8.55 8.88 -13.99
N THR A 133 -9.55 9.21 -14.80
CA THR A 133 -10.83 8.47 -14.86
C THR A 133 -10.69 7.04 -15.36
N ASN A 134 -9.63 6.73 -16.09
CA ASN A 134 -9.29 5.40 -16.59
C ASN A 134 -8.62 4.51 -15.53
N ILE A 135 -8.22 5.06 -14.38
CA ILE A 135 -7.60 4.27 -13.31
C ILE A 135 -8.69 3.63 -12.46
N GLU A 136 -8.66 2.30 -12.38
CA GLU A 136 -9.61 1.54 -11.58
C GLU A 136 -9.54 1.94 -10.09
N THR A 137 -10.72 2.05 -9.47
CA THR A 137 -10.85 2.47 -8.08
C THR A 137 -10.04 1.62 -7.10
N GLU A 138 -9.91 0.32 -7.36
CA GLU A 138 -9.18 -0.57 -6.45
C GLU A 138 -7.66 -0.38 -6.50
N VAL A 139 -7.09 0.15 -7.60
CA VAL A 139 -5.63 0.36 -7.71
C VAL A 139 -5.14 1.36 -6.67
N TRP A 140 -5.76 2.54 -6.60
CA TRP A 140 -5.34 3.57 -5.62
C TRP A 140 -5.78 3.22 -4.19
N LYS A 141 -6.91 2.51 -4.02
CA LYS A 141 -7.34 2.03 -2.68
C LYS A 141 -6.37 1.00 -2.13
N LYS A 142 -5.91 0.06 -2.97
CA LYS A 142 -4.92 -0.96 -2.59
C LYS A 142 -3.62 -0.31 -2.15
N PHE A 143 -3.13 0.70 -2.88
CA PHE A 143 -2.00 1.50 -2.43
C PHE A 143 -2.23 2.12 -1.03
N LEU A 144 -3.37 2.78 -0.81
CA LEU A 144 -3.67 3.38 0.50
C LEU A 144 -3.72 2.34 1.62
N ARG A 145 -4.31 1.16 1.38
CA ARG A 145 -4.29 0.05 2.36
C ARG A 145 -2.86 -0.34 2.69
N CYS A 146 -1.97 -0.43 1.69
CA CYS A 146 -0.57 -0.75 1.91
C CYS A 146 0.15 0.31 2.74
N LEU A 147 -0.01 1.58 2.38
CA LEU A 147 0.63 2.69 3.08
C LEU A 147 0.12 2.83 4.51
N ILE A 148 -1.19 2.66 4.72
CA ILE A 148 -1.80 2.65 6.06
C ILE A 148 -1.22 1.51 6.91
N TYR A 149 -1.11 0.31 6.33
CA TYR A 149 -0.53 -0.83 7.02
C TYR A 149 0.92 -0.55 7.41
N LEU A 150 1.72 -0.03 6.48
CA LEU A 150 3.14 0.22 6.68
C LEU A 150 3.40 1.24 7.80
N ASP A 151 2.72 2.39 7.74
CA ASP A 151 3.09 3.54 8.56
C ASP A 151 2.30 3.65 9.87
N PHE A 152 1.05 3.17 9.89
CA PHE A 152 0.13 3.41 11.00
C PHE A 152 -0.17 2.18 11.85
N LEU A 153 0.11 0.98 11.36
CA LEU A 153 -0.02 -0.24 12.15
C LEU A 153 1.33 -0.61 12.79
N PRO A 154 1.31 -1.29 13.95
CA PRO A 154 2.53 -1.78 14.59
C PRO A 154 3.09 -2.98 13.81
N THR A 155 3.87 -2.71 12.77
CA THR A 155 4.45 -3.72 11.89
C THR A 155 5.76 -4.27 12.44
N GLU A 156 5.98 -5.57 12.23
CA GLU A 156 7.28 -6.19 12.46
C GLU A 156 8.09 -6.17 11.16
N ILE A 157 9.29 -5.60 11.22
CA ILE A 157 10.18 -5.42 10.07
C ILE A 157 11.39 -6.33 10.21
N LYS A 158 11.71 -7.06 9.14
CA LYS A 158 12.94 -7.86 9.03
C LYS A 158 13.70 -7.51 7.75
N TYR A 159 14.99 -7.22 7.89
CA TYR A 159 15.84 -7.03 6.71
C TYR A 159 16.24 -8.35 6.08
N VAL A 160 16.18 -8.42 4.75
CA VAL A 160 16.57 -9.58 3.95
C VAL A 160 17.73 -9.15 3.05
N LYS A 161 18.92 -9.66 3.32
CA LYS A 161 20.12 -9.33 2.56
C LYS A 161 20.05 -9.91 1.14
N PRO A 162 20.90 -9.42 0.22
CA PRO A 162 21.09 -10.04 -1.09
C PRO A 162 21.35 -11.54 -0.97
N ASN A 163 20.73 -12.32 -1.85
CA ASN A 163 20.83 -13.79 -1.88
C ASN A 163 20.33 -14.52 -0.61
N GLU A 164 19.67 -13.83 0.32
CA GLU A 164 19.12 -14.41 1.55
C GLU A 164 17.71 -15.00 1.34
N LYS A 165 17.35 -15.97 2.18
CA LYS A 165 16.01 -16.55 2.27
C LYS A 165 15.50 -16.43 3.68
N THR A 166 14.27 -15.93 3.85
CA THR A 166 13.62 -15.81 5.16
C THR A 166 12.19 -16.33 5.12
N GLY A 167 11.65 -16.68 6.30
CA GLY A 167 10.28 -17.14 6.48
C GLY A 167 10.09 -18.64 6.23
N THR A 168 8.89 -19.11 6.58
CA THR A 168 8.48 -20.51 6.44
C THR A 168 7.50 -20.69 5.28
N ARG A 169 7.29 -21.93 4.81
CA ARG A 169 6.30 -22.20 3.74
C ARG A 169 4.89 -21.73 4.11
N LYS A 170 4.50 -21.82 5.39
CA LYS A 170 3.19 -21.43 5.89
C LYS A 170 3.01 -19.91 6.02
N GLN A 171 4.06 -19.18 6.41
CA GLN A 171 4.00 -17.73 6.58
C GLN A 171 4.32 -16.94 5.29
N GLY A 172 4.67 -17.64 4.22
CA GLY A 172 5.15 -17.03 2.98
C GLY A 172 6.68 -16.86 3.02
N LYS A 173 7.40 -17.79 2.40
CA LYS A 173 8.86 -17.70 2.26
C LYS A 173 9.22 -16.59 1.29
N VAL A 174 10.12 -15.69 1.69
CA VAL A 174 10.72 -14.68 0.81
C VAL A 174 12.13 -15.11 0.44
N ILE A 175 12.41 -15.10 -0.86
CA ILE A 175 13.71 -15.43 -1.44
C ILE A 175 14.19 -14.19 -2.17
N ASN A 176 15.22 -13.53 -1.65
CA ASN A 176 15.86 -12.40 -2.31
C ASN A 176 16.98 -12.93 -3.21
N LYS A 177 16.84 -12.82 -4.52
CA LYS A 177 17.91 -13.13 -5.50
C LYS A 177 18.47 -11.89 -6.18
N THR A 178 18.12 -10.69 -5.70
CA THR A 178 18.69 -9.44 -6.21
C THR A 178 19.95 -9.09 -5.41
N ASP A 179 20.65 -8.08 -5.89
CA ASP A 179 21.77 -7.43 -5.18
C ASP A 179 21.30 -6.35 -4.18
N GLN A 180 19.98 -6.11 -4.10
CA GLN A 180 19.39 -5.09 -3.25
C GLN A 180 18.99 -5.67 -1.88
N LYS A 181 19.06 -4.83 -0.84
CA LYS A 181 18.50 -5.13 0.47
C LYS A 181 16.97 -4.94 0.42
N LEU A 182 16.22 -5.89 1.00
CA LEU A 182 14.77 -5.81 1.11
C LEU A 182 14.34 -5.67 2.57
N ILE A 183 13.21 -5.01 2.78
CA ILE A 183 12.55 -4.80 4.07
C ILE A 183 11.30 -5.67 4.09
N LEU A 184 11.36 -6.84 4.72
CA LEU A 184 10.19 -7.69 4.88
C LEU A 184 9.26 -7.09 5.94
N VAL A 185 8.06 -6.69 5.51
CA VAL A 185 6.98 -6.22 6.36
C VAL A 185 6.10 -7.42 6.71
N THR A 186 5.97 -7.68 8.01
CA THR A 186 5.20 -8.80 8.54
C THR A 186 4.09 -8.33 9.48
N LYS A 187 3.43 -9.28 10.11
CA LYS A 187 2.13 -9.14 10.77
C LYS A 187 2.11 -8.00 11.80
N ALA A 188 1.09 -7.15 11.72
CA ALA A 188 0.71 -6.27 12.80
C ALA A 188 0.14 -7.08 13.97
N TRP A 189 0.59 -6.79 15.19
CA TRP A 189 0.21 -7.46 16.44
C TRP A 189 -1.20 -8.04 16.40
N ASN A 190 -1.26 -9.38 16.47
CA ASN A 190 -2.46 -10.04 16.01
C ASN A 190 -3.49 -10.24 17.11
N GLN A 191 -4.66 -9.64 16.92
CA GLN A 191 -5.81 -9.89 17.76
C GLN A 191 -6.45 -11.19 17.27
N GLU A 192 -6.13 -12.28 17.95
CA GLU A 192 -6.86 -13.53 17.81
C GLU A 192 -8.27 -13.33 18.38
N TYR A 193 -9.28 -13.51 17.55
CA TYR A 193 -10.67 -13.58 17.98
C TYR A 193 -11.10 -15.04 17.96
N GLN A 194 -11.22 -15.63 19.14
CA GLN A 194 -11.99 -16.87 19.29
C GLN A 194 -13.46 -16.49 19.32
N THR A 195 -14.23 -17.00 18.36
CA THR A 195 -15.67 -16.82 18.30
C THR A 195 -16.30 -18.19 18.30
N GLU A 196 -17.37 -18.36 19.07
CA GLU A 196 -18.04 -19.66 19.16
C GLU A 196 -18.55 -20.12 17.78
N PRO A 197 -18.49 -21.43 17.48
CA PRO A 197 -19.02 -21.99 16.25
C PRO A 197 -20.48 -21.55 16.02
N GLY A 198 -20.79 -21.04 14.82
CA GLY A 198 -22.16 -20.60 14.47
C GLY A 198 -22.46 -19.11 14.71
N THR A 199 -21.50 -18.34 15.22
CA THR A 199 -21.66 -16.89 15.44
C THR A 199 -21.91 -16.13 14.14
N LYS A 200 -23.09 -15.49 14.00
CA LYS A 200 -23.45 -14.64 12.83
C LYS A 200 -23.09 -13.18 13.10
N PHE A 201 -22.12 -12.66 12.35
CA PHE A 201 -21.73 -11.25 12.39
C PHE A 201 -22.61 -10.39 11.47
N PHE A 202 -22.96 -9.19 11.92
CA PHE A 202 -23.60 -8.14 11.12
C PHE A 202 -22.57 -7.36 10.31
N SER A 203 -21.35 -7.21 10.86
CA SER A 203 -20.20 -6.62 10.19
C SER A 203 -18.93 -7.38 10.56
N LYS A 204 -18.06 -7.64 9.57
CA LYS A 204 -16.75 -8.26 9.83
C LYS A 204 -15.86 -7.28 10.62
N PRO A 205 -15.02 -7.77 11.55
CA PRO A 205 -13.96 -6.97 12.15
C PRO A 205 -13.08 -6.33 11.06
N HIS A 206 -12.68 -5.09 11.27
CA HIS A 206 -11.92 -4.34 10.27
C HIS A 206 -11.11 -3.21 10.92
N TRP A 207 -10.05 -2.77 10.23
CA TRP A 207 -9.38 -1.53 10.59
C TRP A 207 -10.17 -0.34 10.04
N GLY A 208 -10.38 0.66 10.90
CA GLY A 208 -10.98 1.93 10.53
C GLY A 208 -10.12 3.10 10.99
N ILE A 209 -10.24 4.22 10.29
CA ILE A 209 -9.52 5.45 10.62
C ILE A 209 -10.45 6.34 11.45
N ARG A 210 -9.96 6.84 12.58
CA ARG A 210 -10.68 7.72 13.50
C ARG A 210 -9.91 9.02 13.69
N TRP A 211 -10.63 10.13 13.63
CA TRP A 211 -10.10 11.44 13.96
C TRP A 211 -10.29 11.73 15.45
N THR A 212 -9.20 12.05 16.13
CA THR A 212 -9.08 12.22 17.59
C THR A 212 -8.34 13.51 17.92
N GLY A 213 -8.18 13.82 19.22
CA GLY A 213 -7.54 15.05 19.69
C GLY A 213 -8.43 16.31 19.61
N PRO A 214 -7.95 17.45 20.12
CA PRO A 214 -8.67 18.73 20.06
C PRO A 214 -9.01 19.10 18.61
N GLY A 215 -10.29 19.36 18.34
CA GLY A 215 -10.78 19.65 16.99
C GLY A 215 -10.72 18.48 16.01
N ARG A 216 -10.47 17.24 16.48
CA ARG A 216 -10.39 16.02 15.63
C ARG A 216 -9.32 16.12 14.54
N THR A 217 -8.17 16.67 14.88
CA THR A 217 -7.05 16.92 13.95
C THR A 217 -6.05 15.76 13.85
N ILE A 218 -6.12 14.79 14.76
CA ILE A 218 -5.16 13.67 14.83
C ILE A 218 -5.80 12.40 14.28
N SER A 219 -5.28 11.88 13.18
CA SER A 219 -5.70 10.60 12.60
C SER A 219 -5.09 9.42 13.36
N THR A 220 -5.94 8.47 13.77
CA THR A 220 -5.52 7.24 14.45
C THR A 220 -6.18 6.04 13.78
N VAL A 221 -5.42 5.00 13.49
CA VAL A 221 -5.94 3.73 12.99
C VAL A 221 -6.39 2.88 14.17
N THR A 222 -7.64 2.42 14.15
CA THR A 222 -8.25 1.67 15.25
C THR A 222 -8.93 0.41 14.75
N TRP A 223 -8.76 -0.69 15.47
CA TRP A 223 -9.46 -1.92 15.17
C TRP A 223 -10.93 -1.82 15.62
N ILE A 224 -11.84 -2.08 14.70
CA ILE A 224 -13.28 -2.09 14.94
C ILE A 224 -13.74 -3.54 15.02
N LYS A 225 -14.19 -3.95 16.21
CA LYS A 225 -14.77 -5.27 16.43
C LYS A 225 -16.03 -5.46 15.57
N GLY A 226 -16.21 -6.67 15.05
CA GLY A 226 -17.44 -7.03 14.35
C GLY A 226 -18.64 -7.02 15.28
N SER A 227 -19.79 -6.55 14.79
CA SER A 227 -21.03 -6.53 15.57
C SER A 227 -21.79 -7.86 15.47
N LEU A 228 -22.33 -8.34 16.61
CA LEU A 228 -23.13 -9.56 16.70
C LEU A 228 -24.63 -9.25 16.59
N LYS A 229 -25.38 -10.18 16.00
CA LYS A 229 -26.79 -10.02 15.61
C LYS A 229 -27.76 -9.75 16.78
N GLU A 230 -27.38 -10.01 18.03
CA GLU A 230 -28.35 -10.07 19.14
C GLU A 230 -28.25 -8.95 20.20
N TYR A 231 -27.21 -8.10 20.19
CA TYR A 231 -27.01 -7.12 21.28
C TYR A 231 -27.34 -5.66 20.98
N ASN A 232 -27.61 -5.29 19.71
CA ASN A 232 -27.80 -3.87 19.33
C ASN A 232 -29.25 -3.45 19.00
N LYS A 233 -30.26 -4.29 19.28
CA LYS A 233 -31.61 -3.76 19.42
C LYS A 233 -31.83 -3.43 20.89
N VAL A 234 -31.71 -2.15 21.24
CA VAL A 234 -32.43 -1.64 22.41
C VAL A 234 -33.90 -1.98 22.13
N THR A 235 -34.50 -2.80 22.98
CA THR A 235 -35.94 -3.07 22.95
C THR A 235 -36.64 -1.73 23.08
N GLU A 236 -37.23 -1.23 21.99
CA GLU A 236 -38.20 -0.15 22.10
C GLU A 236 -39.36 -0.68 22.96
N LYS A 237 -39.68 0.12 24.00
CA LYS A 237 -40.78 0.01 24.98
C LYS A 237 -40.44 -0.78 26.25
N GLU A 238 -40.29 -0.04 27.35
CA GLU A 238 -41.33 0.08 28.37
C GLU A 238 -40.98 1.23 29.32
N ASN A 239 -41.55 2.41 29.11
CA ASN A 239 -41.88 3.29 30.22
C ASN A 239 -43.37 3.60 30.09
N ARG A 240 -44.10 3.07 31.07
CA ARG A 240 -45.47 3.45 31.44
C ARG A 240 -45.52 4.91 31.84
#